data_AF-A0A9P1DPL2-F1
#
_entry.id   AF-A0A9P1DPL2-F1
#
_cell.length_a   1.000
_cell.length_b   1.000
_cell.length_c   1.000
_cell.angle_alpha   90.00
_cell.angle_beta   90.00
_cell.angle_gamma   90.00
#
_symmetry.space_group_name_H-M   'P 1'
#
loop_
_entity.id
_entity.type
_entity.pdbx_description
1 polymer ?
#
loop_
_entity_poly.entity_id
_entity_poly.type
_entity_poly.pdbx_seq_one_letter_code
_entity_poly.pdbx_strand_id
1 'polypeptide(L)'
;MKKPASRNVRGRSPACSVCKSLGHRIEKCPHPAAKEILKLRKENSVLKKQSKRKVLRQEKKWRKAPKLDKEYRKKASALYKGKPAARLPSPAEIRRKQKHALDVSLNLPTTENTAASWLLDRQWIRSPTVCSECDRHVFSDLVWSQDRPPHWRCKHCGVRVKIYDLSIFTGLRVSPCELVKLIGLYVSSNLAHYPSVPDFVQASTHGRSCVEHFLAALRMLESTAGKNFSQTCPLRGSVEVDGSFIAKFHMSANNLWHADQIQKTNQSCQRKGQRLPKSFVGHIMVLGAQVRGNSSAAIYVPRPHVTAVEQRPVTETLAQVEASGFLDRITRRSVVNADGNKAWKSAAASRGLPFQNVIHQVKNFTSDCPKVWPEVSTVAGTQTLDRSWRSLKTFLPKGTTVKQKIQGHSCMHPSVPQYMYMWAWRQSLGNVSPNEFLEHLEDLLPQD
;
A
#
# COMPACT_ATOMS: atom_id res chain seq x y z
N MET A 1 12.98 0.27 19.15
CA MET A 1 14.22 -0.34 18.62
C MET A 1 15.34 -0.10 19.61
N LYS A 2 15.77 -1.14 20.33
CA LYS A 2 17.06 -1.10 21.04
C LYS A 2 18.15 -1.17 19.96
N LYS A 3 19.15 -0.29 20.01
CA LYS A 3 20.31 -0.35 19.11
C LYS A 3 20.92 -1.77 19.20
N PRO A 4 21.36 -2.37 18.07
CA PRO A 4 22.07 -3.63 18.15
C PRO A 4 23.35 -3.41 18.97
N ALA A 5 23.54 -4.26 19.97
CA ALA A 5 24.81 -4.37 20.66
C ALA A 5 25.86 -4.79 19.62
N SER A 6 26.93 -4.00 19.50
CA SER A 6 28.11 -4.37 18.73
C SER A 6 28.59 -5.73 19.24
N ARG A 7 28.57 -6.74 18.36
CA ARG A 7 29.20 -8.03 18.63
C ARG A 7 30.67 -7.78 18.99
N ASN A 8 31.04 -8.19 20.20
CA ASN A 8 32.44 -8.33 20.60
C ASN A 8 33.10 -9.30 19.62
N VAL A 9 33.95 -8.79 18.74
CA VAL A 9 34.98 -9.59 18.08
C VAL A 9 35.92 -10.01 19.21
N ARG A 10 35.94 -11.32 19.50
CA ARG A 10 36.82 -11.91 20.53
C ARG A 10 38.26 -11.45 20.27
N GLY A 11 38.89 -10.82 21.28
CA GLY A 11 40.34 -10.58 21.30
C GLY A 11 40.85 -9.14 21.11
N ARG A 12 40.00 -8.11 20.93
CA ARG A 12 40.48 -6.70 20.90
C ARG A 12 39.93 -5.89 22.07
N SER A 13 40.81 -5.48 22.98
CA SER A 13 40.49 -4.47 24.00
C SER A 13 40.06 -3.17 23.30
N PRO A 14 38.93 -2.54 23.69
CA PRO A 14 38.48 -1.30 23.04
C PRO A 14 39.49 -0.18 23.29
N ALA A 15 40.06 0.37 22.22
CA ALA A 15 40.95 1.51 22.30
C ALA A 15 40.22 2.76 22.84
N CYS A 16 40.90 3.54 23.67
CA CYS A 16 40.46 4.87 24.07
C CYS A 16 40.27 5.72 22.82
N SER A 17 39.09 6.30 22.62
CA SER A 17 38.79 7.11 21.43
C SER A 17 39.56 8.44 21.37
N VAL A 18 40.35 8.78 22.40
CA VAL A 18 41.13 10.03 22.48
C VAL A 18 42.62 9.74 22.26
N CYS A 19 43.24 8.92 23.11
CA CYS A 19 44.67 8.62 23.01
C CYS A 19 44.98 7.33 22.22
N LYS A 20 43.96 6.62 21.71
CA LYS A 20 44.06 5.32 21.01
C LYS A 20 44.72 4.18 21.82
N SER A 21 45.03 4.40 23.11
CA SER A 21 45.56 3.37 24.00
C SER A 21 44.56 2.24 24.21
N LEU A 22 45.05 1.00 24.17
CA LEU A 22 44.25 -0.22 24.40
C LEU A 22 44.09 -0.57 25.89
N GLY A 23 44.79 0.14 26.79
CA GLY A 23 44.84 -0.17 28.22
C GLY A 23 43.73 0.46 29.07
N HIS A 24 42.97 1.42 28.54
CA HIS A 24 41.90 2.09 29.28
C HIS A 24 40.82 2.64 28.35
N ARG A 25 39.63 2.87 28.92
CA ARG A 25 38.53 3.55 28.22
C ARG A 25 38.59 5.06 28.46
N ILE A 26 37.84 5.82 27.65
CA ILE A 26 37.83 7.30 27.73
C ILE A 26 37.51 7.82 29.13
N GLU A 27 36.72 7.10 29.93
CA GLU A 27 36.35 7.49 31.30
C GLU A 27 37.54 7.52 32.27
N LYS A 28 38.62 6.79 31.97
CA LYS A 28 39.85 6.71 32.77
C LYS A 28 41.06 7.27 32.02
N CYS A 29 40.85 8.00 30.92
CA CYS A 29 41.93 8.54 30.12
C CYS A 29 42.54 9.78 30.78
N PRO A 30 43.87 9.83 30.99
CA PRO A 30 44.54 10.98 31.60
C PRO A 30 44.61 12.20 30.67
N HIS A 31 44.31 12.02 29.37
CA HIS A 31 44.39 13.09 28.38
C HIS A 31 43.36 14.21 28.66
N PRO A 32 43.74 15.50 28.68
CA PRO A 32 42.84 16.62 28.98
C PRO A 32 41.57 16.62 28.11
N ALA A 33 41.73 16.37 26.81
CA ALA A 33 40.61 16.26 25.87
C ALA A 33 39.54 15.20 26.24
N ALA A 34 39.89 14.15 27.02
CA ALA A 34 38.91 13.16 27.46
C ALA A 34 37.93 13.75 28.48
N LYS A 35 38.40 14.63 29.38
CA LYS A 35 37.53 15.36 30.33
C LYS A 35 36.57 16.29 29.60
N GLU A 36 37.07 17.03 28.60
CA GLU A 36 36.27 17.90 27.73
C GLU A 36 35.14 17.13 27.02
N ILE A 37 35.46 15.98 26.41
CA ILE A 37 34.49 15.13 25.69
C ILE A 37 33.43 14.57 26.65
N LEU A 38 33.81 14.17 27.86
CA LEU A 38 32.87 13.67 28.87
C LEU A 38 31.92 14.79 29.34
N LYS A 39 32.42 16.02 29.52
CA LYS A 39 31.63 17.21 29.82
C LYS A 39 30.62 17.50 28.70
N LEU A 40 31.07 17.56 27.45
CA LEU A 40 30.22 17.78 26.27
C LEU A 40 29.16 16.66 26.12
N ARG A 41 29.49 15.40 26.40
CA ARG A 41 28.50 14.30 26.39
C ARG A 41 27.42 14.49 27.45
N LYS A 42 27.78 14.99 28.63
CA LYS A 42 26.84 15.26 29.73
C LYS A 42 25.90 16.42 29.36
N GLU A 43 26.44 17.51 28.84
CA GLU A 43 25.68 18.69 28.36
C GLU A 43 24.72 18.32 27.22
N ASN A 44 25.19 17.55 26.23
CA ASN A 44 24.36 17.09 25.11
C ASN A 44 23.25 16.13 25.58
N SER A 45 23.46 15.38 26.67
CA SER A 45 22.41 14.58 27.32
C SER A 45 21.33 15.46 27.96
N VAL A 46 21.71 16.59 28.56
CA VAL A 46 20.78 17.56 29.17
C VAL A 46 19.97 18.26 28.08
N LEU A 47 20.61 18.70 26.99
CA LEU A 47 19.95 19.32 25.84
C LEU A 47 18.97 18.36 25.16
N LYS A 48 19.32 17.07 25.00
CA LYS A 48 18.39 16.05 24.48
C LYS A 48 17.22 15.75 25.43
N LYS A 49 17.38 15.95 26.73
CA LYS A 49 16.27 15.86 27.70
C LYS A 49 15.38 17.11 27.64
N GLN A 50 15.93 18.29 27.36
CA GLN A 50 15.19 19.54 27.21
C GLN A 50 14.41 19.61 25.88
N SER A 51 14.92 19.09 24.77
CA SER A 51 14.18 19.08 23.48
C SER A 51 12.92 18.20 23.51
N LYS A 52 12.88 17.19 24.39
CA LYS A 52 11.67 16.38 24.66
C LYS A 52 10.59 17.11 25.46
N ARG A 53 10.89 18.26 26.07
CA ARG A 53 9.91 19.04 26.86
C ARG A 53 9.01 19.94 26.02
N LYS A 54 9.27 20.14 24.73
CA LYS A 54 8.39 20.88 23.80
C LYS A 54 7.59 19.96 22.86
N VAL A 55 7.08 18.84 23.38
CA VAL A 55 5.90 18.24 22.77
C VAL A 55 4.72 19.07 23.24
N LEU A 56 4.00 19.70 22.30
CA LEU A 56 2.67 20.28 22.55
C LEU A 56 1.92 19.36 23.49
N ARG A 57 1.51 19.91 24.65
CA ARG A 57 0.79 19.23 25.73
C ARG A 57 -0.30 18.37 25.08
N GLN A 58 -0.03 17.07 24.88
CA GLN A 58 -1.10 16.11 24.72
C GLN A 58 -1.87 16.26 26.03
N GLU A 59 -3.12 16.69 25.95
CA GLU A 59 -4.02 16.61 27.08
C GLU A 59 -3.86 15.21 27.66
N LYS A 60 -3.29 15.13 28.86
CA LYS A 60 -3.41 13.94 29.68
C LYS A 60 -4.90 13.82 29.93
N LYS A 61 -5.58 13.09 29.05
CA LYS A 61 -6.93 12.60 29.30
C LYS A 61 -6.83 11.90 30.65
N TRP A 62 -7.41 12.52 31.68
CA TRP A 62 -7.58 11.95 33.01
C TRP A 62 -8.53 10.75 32.90
N ARG A 63 -8.03 9.67 32.31
CA ARG A 63 -8.75 8.40 32.19
C ARG A 63 -8.05 7.45 33.13
N LYS A 64 -8.63 7.26 34.31
CA LYS A 64 -8.32 6.10 35.15
C LYS A 64 -8.66 4.87 34.30
N ALA A 65 -7.65 4.23 33.71
CA ALA A 65 -7.84 2.93 33.10
C ALA A 65 -8.30 1.96 34.21
N PRO A 66 -9.30 1.11 33.96
CA PRO A 66 -9.66 0.07 34.92
C PRO A 66 -8.40 -0.74 35.25
N LYS A 67 -8.14 -0.96 36.55
CA LYS A 67 -7.05 -1.82 37.02
C LYS A 67 -7.41 -3.28 36.70
N LEU A 68 -7.26 -3.65 35.43
CA LEU A 68 -7.37 -5.04 35.00
C LEU A 68 -6.17 -5.82 35.54
N ASP A 69 -6.49 -6.97 36.14
CA ASP A 69 -5.55 -7.88 36.77
C ASP A 69 -4.41 -8.29 35.83
N LYS A 70 -3.23 -8.48 36.42
CA LYS A 70 -1.95 -8.78 35.76
C LYS A 70 -2.02 -10.11 35.01
N GLU A 71 -2.81 -11.05 35.52
CA GLU A 71 -3.02 -12.36 34.92
C GLU A 71 -3.87 -12.28 33.65
N TYR A 72 -4.96 -11.49 33.68
CA TYR A 72 -5.78 -11.20 32.50
C TYR A 72 -4.97 -10.53 31.38
N ARG A 73 -4.06 -9.59 31.72
CA ARG A 73 -3.15 -8.96 30.74
C ARG A 73 -2.16 -9.96 30.14
N LYS A 74 -1.71 -10.94 30.90
CA LYS A 74 -0.75 -11.97 30.48
C LYS A 74 -1.43 -12.99 29.55
N LYS A 75 -2.64 -13.48 29.91
CA LYS A 75 -3.47 -14.34 29.07
C LYS A 75 -3.89 -13.64 27.76
N ALA A 76 -4.34 -12.39 27.84
CA ALA A 76 -4.66 -11.59 26.66
C ALA A 76 -3.42 -11.31 25.78
N SER A 77 -2.24 -11.05 26.37
CA SER A 77 -0.99 -10.84 25.61
C SER A 77 -0.48 -12.11 24.94
N ALA A 78 -0.71 -13.29 25.54
CA ALA A 78 -0.36 -14.58 24.95
C ALA A 78 -1.30 -14.95 23.78
N LEU A 79 -2.57 -14.57 23.86
CA LEU A 79 -3.51 -14.61 22.72
C LEU A 79 -3.14 -13.59 21.62
N TYR A 80 -2.59 -12.43 22.01
CA TYR A 80 -2.24 -11.33 21.11
C TYR A 80 -0.90 -11.51 20.38
N LYS A 81 0.06 -12.15 21.04
CA LYS A 81 1.37 -12.50 20.49
C LYS A 81 1.34 -13.99 20.22
N GLY A 82 0.93 -14.39 19.02
CA GLY A 82 1.18 -15.74 18.54
C GLY A 82 2.64 -16.16 18.79
N LYS A 83 2.92 -17.47 18.73
CA LYS A 83 4.24 -18.07 18.99
C LYS A 83 5.36 -17.21 18.36
N PRO A 84 6.50 -17.02 19.05
CA PRO A 84 7.59 -16.18 18.56
C PRO A 84 7.94 -16.60 17.13
N ALA A 85 7.78 -15.66 16.20
CA ALA A 85 8.02 -15.92 14.78
C ALA A 85 9.44 -16.46 14.61
N ALA A 86 9.55 -17.57 13.87
CA ALA A 86 10.83 -18.09 13.44
C ALA A 86 11.66 -16.96 12.79
N ARG A 87 12.99 -17.06 12.87
CA ARG A 87 13.92 -16.09 12.30
C ARG A 87 13.46 -15.74 10.87
N LEU A 88 13.07 -14.49 10.67
CA LEU A 88 12.74 -13.99 9.34
C LEU A 88 13.99 -14.18 8.46
N PRO A 89 13.88 -14.86 7.31
CA PRO A 89 14.99 -15.00 6.40
C PRO A 89 15.48 -13.61 5.98
N SER A 90 16.79 -13.46 5.88
CA SER A 90 17.40 -12.20 5.43
C SER A 90 16.94 -11.89 4.00
N PRO A 91 16.95 -10.61 3.58
CA PRO A 91 16.63 -10.25 2.20
C PRO A 91 17.48 -10.99 1.16
N ALA A 92 18.70 -11.43 1.50
CA ALA A 92 19.54 -12.23 0.61
C ALA A 92 19.12 -13.72 0.57
N GLU A 93 18.64 -14.28 1.67
CA GLU A 93 18.11 -15.66 1.75
C GLU A 93 16.76 -15.78 1.03
N ILE A 94 15.88 -14.77 1.17
CA ILE A 94 14.62 -14.69 0.39
C ILE A 94 14.93 -14.64 -1.10
N ARG A 95 15.87 -13.78 -1.53
CA ARG A 95 16.28 -13.64 -2.94
C ARG A 95 16.87 -14.92 -3.52
N ARG A 96 17.71 -15.65 -2.77
CA ARG A 96 18.27 -16.94 -3.23
C ARG A 96 17.21 -18.04 -3.36
N LYS A 97 16.25 -18.12 -2.42
CA LYS A 97 15.15 -19.09 -2.50
C LYS A 97 14.16 -18.76 -3.62
N GLN A 98 13.86 -17.48 -3.86
CA GLN A 98 12.99 -17.06 -4.96
C GLN A 98 13.61 -17.38 -6.32
N LYS A 99 14.89 -17.06 -6.55
CA LYS A 99 15.58 -17.36 -7.82
C LYS A 99 15.55 -18.86 -8.16
N HIS A 100 15.66 -19.74 -7.16
CA HIS A 100 15.66 -21.19 -7.36
C HIS A 100 14.24 -21.81 -7.48
N ALA A 101 13.20 -21.12 -7.00
CA ALA A 101 11.80 -21.55 -7.11
C ALA A 101 11.13 -21.09 -8.41
N LEU A 102 11.60 -19.97 -8.97
CA LEU A 102 11.17 -19.37 -10.24
C LEU A 102 11.37 -20.30 -11.45
N ASP A 103 12.50 -21.01 -11.51
CA ASP A 103 12.84 -21.86 -12.64
C ASP A 103 12.17 -23.25 -12.60
N VAL A 104 11.62 -23.69 -11.46
CA VAL A 104 11.16 -25.08 -11.27
C VAL A 104 9.63 -25.25 -11.28
N SER A 105 8.84 -24.21 -11.03
CA SER A 105 7.38 -24.35 -10.80
C SER A 105 6.46 -23.88 -11.93
N LEU A 106 6.94 -23.03 -12.86
CA LEU A 106 6.09 -22.34 -13.84
C LEU A 106 6.21 -22.89 -15.29
N ASN A 107 7.12 -23.85 -15.54
CA ASN A 107 7.37 -24.43 -16.88
C ASN A 107 7.45 -23.38 -18.01
N LEU A 108 8.13 -22.26 -17.73
CA LEU A 108 8.17 -21.13 -18.66
C LEU A 108 9.01 -21.47 -19.90
N PRO A 109 8.58 -21.04 -21.11
CA PRO A 109 9.33 -21.27 -22.33
C PRO A 109 10.68 -20.57 -22.31
N THR A 110 11.67 -21.20 -22.97
CA THR A 110 13.07 -20.78 -22.95
C THR A 110 13.58 -20.28 -24.31
N THR A 111 12.84 -20.50 -25.39
CA THR A 111 13.20 -20.06 -26.76
C THR A 111 12.23 -18.99 -27.26
N GLU A 112 12.70 -18.09 -28.12
CA GLU A 112 11.91 -16.92 -28.55
C GLU A 112 10.59 -17.33 -29.22
N ASN A 113 10.61 -18.35 -30.07
CA ASN A 113 9.42 -18.85 -30.75
C ASN A 113 8.42 -19.45 -29.76
N THR A 114 8.88 -20.29 -28.82
CA THR A 114 7.99 -20.91 -27.82
C THR A 114 7.45 -19.88 -26.84
N ALA A 115 8.24 -18.85 -26.51
CA ALA A 115 7.79 -17.73 -25.68
C ALA A 115 6.73 -16.88 -26.39
N ALA A 116 6.90 -16.58 -27.69
CA ALA A 116 5.90 -15.85 -28.45
C ALA A 116 4.59 -16.64 -28.60
N SER A 117 4.66 -17.95 -28.89
CA SER A 117 3.48 -18.83 -28.90
C SER A 117 2.79 -18.85 -27.54
N TRP A 118 3.53 -19.04 -26.44
CA TRP A 118 2.97 -19.04 -25.09
C TRP A 118 2.28 -17.71 -24.74
N LEU A 119 2.87 -16.57 -25.14
CA LEU A 119 2.27 -15.25 -24.92
C LEU A 119 0.98 -15.05 -25.74
N LEU A 120 0.91 -15.58 -26.96
CA LEU A 120 -0.30 -15.55 -27.79
C LEU A 120 -1.39 -16.46 -27.22
N ASP A 121 -1.04 -17.71 -26.89
CA ASP A 121 -1.96 -18.72 -26.38
C ASP A 121 -2.61 -18.28 -25.07
N ARG A 122 -1.85 -17.59 -24.22
CA ARG A 122 -2.31 -17.04 -22.94
C ARG A 122 -2.77 -15.58 -23.03
N GLN A 123 -2.96 -15.06 -24.23
CA GLN A 123 -3.51 -13.73 -24.54
C GLN A 123 -2.73 -12.52 -23.96
N TRP A 124 -1.51 -12.72 -23.49
CA TRP A 124 -0.61 -11.64 -23.07
C TRP A 124 -0.24 -10.70 -24.23
N ILE A 125 -0.27 -11.22 -25.45
CA ILE A 125 -0.16 -10.49 -26.71
C ILE A 125 -1.24 -10.96 -27.68
N ARG A 126 -1.54 -10.16 -28.71
CA ARG A 126 -2.56 -10.51 -29.71
C ARG A 126 -2.04 -10.32 -31.12
N SER A 127 -2.47 -11.22 -32.00
CA SER A 127 -2.35 -11.01 -33.43
C SER A 127 -3.39 -9.97 -33.90
N PRO A 128 -3.03 -9.11 -34.85
CA PRO A 128 -3.96 -8.17 -35.45
C PRO A 128 -5.02 -8.92 -36.27
N THR A 129 -6.29 -8.60 -36.03
CA THR A 129 -7.44 -9.15 -36.77
C THR A 129 -7.92 -8.20 -37.88
N VAL A 130 -7.66 -6.90 -37.75
CA VAL A 130 -8.03 -5.85 -38.71
C VAL A 130 -6.88 -4.87 -38.87
N CYS A 131 -6.60 -4.46 -40.10
CA CYS A 131 -5.60 -3.44 -40.41
C CYS A 131 -6.17 -2.03 -40.24
N SER A 132 -5.57 -1.22 -39.36
CA SER A 132 -5.97 0.18 -39.12
C SER A 132 -5.90 1.09 -40.36
N GLU A 133 -5.07 0.75 -41.35
CA GLU A 133 -4.84 1.59 -42.54
C GLU A 133 -5.69 1.21 -43.76
N CYS A 134 -6.19 -0.02 -43.85
CA CYS A 134 -6.88 -0.50 -45.06
C CYS A 134 -8.08 -1.41 -44.79
N ASP A 135 -8.45 -1.59 -43.51
CA ASP A 135 -9.57 -2.39 -43.03
C ASP A 135 -9.60 -3.86 -43.51
N ARG A 136 -8.48 -4.36 -44.02
CA ARG A 136 -8.32 -5.76 -44.42
C ARG A 136 -7.94 -6.64 -43.23
N HIS A 137 -8.39 -7.90 -43.29
CA HIS A 137 -8.22 -8.90 -42.24
C HIS A 137 -7.05 -9.88 -42.46
N VAL A 138 -6.18 -9.61 -43.44
CA VAL A 138 -5.15 -10.57 -43.87
C VAL A 138 -3.76 -10.09 -43.47
N PHE A 139 -3.15 -10.80 -42.53
CA PHE A 139 -1.80 -10.56 -42.03
C PHE A 139 -0.85 -11.73 -42.32
N SER A 140 0.45 -11.46 -42.31
CA SER A 140 1.49 -12.49 -42.27
C SER A 140 1.51 -13.21 -40.92
N ASP A 141 2.21 -14.34 -40.87
CA ASP A 141 2.70 -14.87 -39.60
C ASP A 141 3.66 -13.88 -38.93
N LEU A 142 3.99 -14.12 -37.66
CA LEU A 142 4.91 -13.28 -36.91
C LEU A 142 6.30 -13.30 -37.56
N VAL A 143 6.74 -12.13 -38.04
CA VAL A 143 8.01 -11.96 -38.75
C VAL A 143 9.13 -11.68 -37.76
N TRP A 144 10.19 -12.49 -37.83
CA TRP A 144 11.41 -12.33 -37.03
C TRP A 144 12.50 -11.65 -37.86
N SER A 145 13.14 -10.62 -37.30
CA SER A 145 14.20 -9.86 -37.95
C SER A 145 15.31 -9.58 -36.95
N GLN A 146 16.57 -9.58 -37.39
CA GLN A 146 17.70 -9.26 -36.50
C GLN A 146 17.71 -7.78 -36.10
N ASP A 147 17.27 -6.90 -36.99
CA ASP A 147 17.37 -5.44 -36.79
C ASP A 147 16.10 -4.83 -36.17
N ARG A 148 15.04 -5.61 -35.99
CA ARG A 148 13.71 -5.09 -35.63
C ARG A 148 12.99 -6.02 -34.65
N PRO A 149 12.17 -5.45 -33.75
CA PRO A 149 11.25 -6.24 -32.95
C PRO A 149 10.35 -7.12 -33.83
N PRO A 150 9.94 -8.30 -33.32
CA PRO A 150 8.98 -9.16 -34.01
C PRO A 150 7.70 -8.38 -34.33
N HIS A 151 7.13 -8.62 -35.51
CA HIS A 151 5.96 -7.88 -35.98
C HIS A 151 5.13 -8.68 -36.98
N TRP A 152 3.85 -8.36 -37.07
CA TRP A 152 2.97 -8.79 -38.15
C TRP A 152 2.99 -7.75 -39.28
N ARG A 153 2.75 -8.20 -40.51
CA ARG A 153 2.64 -7.34 -41.68
C ARG A 153 1.30 -7.55 -42.37
N CYS A 154 0.56 -6.48 -42.61
CA CYS A 154 -0.64 -6.56 -43.44
C CYS A 154 -0.25 -6.99 -44.86
N LYS A 155 -0.84 -8.05 -45.40
CA LYS A 155 -0.49 -8.56 -46.74
C LYS A 155 -0.93 -7.63 -47.87
N HIS A 156 -1.86 -6.71 -47.62
CA HIS A 156 -2.37 -5.79 -48.63
C HIS A 156 -1.59 -4.47 -48.68
N CYS A 157 -1.56 -3.69 -47.58
CA CYS A 157 -0.92 -2.37 -47.57
C CYS A 157 0.53 -2.41 -47.04
N GLY A 158 0.98 -3.54 -46.48
CA GLY A 158 2.33 -3.69 -45.96
C GLY A 158 2.59 -3.00 -44.61
N VAL A 159 1.58 -2.39 -43.98
CA VAL A 159 1.73 -1.79 -42.64
C VAL A 159 2.16 -2.85 -41.62
N ARG A 160 2.96 -2.42 -40.65
CA ARG A 160 3.56 -3.29 -39.63
C ARG A 160 2.92 -3.03 -38.28
N VAL A 161 2.58 -4.10 -37.59
CA VAL A 161 2.06 -4.08 -36.22
C VAL A 161 3.07 -4.81 -35.35
N LYS A 162 3.70 -4.14 -34.38
CA LYS A 162 4.72 -4.78 -33.54
C LYS A 162 4.06 -5.73 -32.56
N ILE A 163 4.83 -6.72 -32.09
CA ILE A 163 4.36 -7.80 -31.23
C ILE A 163 3.57 -7.35 -29.97
N TYR A 164 3.89 -6.19 -29.40
CA TYR A 164 3.23 -5.68 -28.19
C TYR A 164 2.25 -4.53 -28.43
N ASP A 165 2.06 -4.07 -29.68
CA ASP A 165 1.24 -2.89 -29.96
C ASP A 165 -0.25 -3.10 -29.65
N LEU A 166 -0.69 -4.37 -29.61
CA LEU A 166 -2.06 -4.77 -29.26
C LEU A 166 -2.15 -5.41 -27.87
N SER A 167 -1.23 -5.07 -26.96
CA SER A 167 -1.24 -5.58 -25.58
C SER A 167 -1.04 -4.48 -24.54
N ILE A 168 -1.21 -4.85 -23.27
CA ILE A 168 -0.94 -3.96 -22.12
C ILE A 168 0.53 -3.50 -22.05
N PHE A 169 1.43 -4.14 -22.81
CA PHE A 169 2.86 -3.83 -22.88
C PHE A 169 3.24 -2.99 -24.10
N THR A 170 2.28 -2.26 -24.69
CA THR A 170 2.52 -1.37 -25.84
C THR A 170 3.73 -0.45 -25.60
N GLY A 171 4.71 -0.53 -26.50
CA GLY A 171 5.95 0.27 -26.42
C GLY A 171 7.05 -0.31 -25.51
N LEU A 172 6.84 -1.47 -24.90
CA LEU A 172 7.88 -2.20 -24.18
C LEU A 172 8.95 -2.72 -25.16
N ARG A 173 10.22 -2.65 -24.77
CA ARG A 173 11.36 -3.03 -25.61
C ARG A 173 12.12 -4.20 -24.99
N VAL A 174 11.54 -5.38 -25.08
CA VAL A 174 12.11 -6.65 -24.60
C VAL A 174 11.79 -7.77 -25.60
N SER A 175 12.60 -8.82 -25.64
CA SER A 175 12.27 -10.02 -26.41
C SER A 175 11.10 -10.78 -25.76
N PRO A 176 10.37 -11.63 -26.52
CA PRO A 176 9.37 -12.54 -25.97
C PRO A 176 9.87 -13.34 -24.76
N CYS A 177 11.07 -13.94 -24.82
CA CYS A 177 11.64 -14.67 -23.69
C CYS A 177 11.85 -13.78 -22.46
N GLU A 178 12.31 -12.55 -22.67
CA GLU A 178 12.54 -11.58 -21.58
C GLU A 178 11.22 -11.17 -20.93
N LEU A 179 10.15 -10.96 -21.72
CA LEU A 179 8.82 -10.68 -21.19
C LEU A 179 8.30 -11.84 -20.33
N VAL A 180 8.41 -13.08 -20.82
CA VAL A 180 8.02 -14.29 -20.06
C VAL A 180 8.79 -14.37 -18.73
N LYS A 181 10.10 -14.10 -18.73
CA LYS A 181 10.91 -14.06 -17.50
C LYS A 181 10.44 -12.96 -16.54
N LEU A 182 10.10 -11.78 -17.04
CA LEU A 182 9.56 -10.69 -16.24
C LEU A 182 8.20 -11.04 -15.63
N ILE A 183 7.31 -11.70 -16.38
CA ILE A 183 6.03 -12.22 -15.88
C ILE A 183 6.29 -13.26 -14.79
N GLY A 184 7.19 -14.23 -15.02
CA GLY A 184 7.59 -15.21 -14.03
C GLY A 184 8.08 -14.59 -12.72
N LEU A 185 9.00 -13.62 -12.83
CA LEU A 185 9.52 -12.81 -11.72
C LEU A 185 8.40 -12.10 -10.96
N TYR A 186 7.40 -11.59 -11.69
CA TYR A 186 6.25 -10.90 -11.13
C TYR A 186 5.35 -11.82 -10.34
N VAL A 187 4.96 -12.96 -10.90
CA VAL A 187 4.02 -13.87 -10.25
C VAL A 187 4.63 -14.61 -9.05
N SER A 188 5.96 -14.71 -9.03
CA SER A 188 6.71 -15.26 -7.90
C SER A 188 7.02 -14.23 -6.80
N SER A 189 6.62 -12.97 -7.00
CA SER A 189 6.83 -11.90 -6.02
C SER A 189 5.91 -12.06 -4.81
N ASN A 190 6.35 -11.54 -3.66
CA ASN A 190 5.54 -11.59 -2.45
C ASN A 190 4.34 -10.64 -2.58
N LEU A 191 3.12 -11.20 -2.68
CA LEU A 191 1.89 -10.44 -2.87
C LEU A 191 1.57 -9.45 -1.74
N ALA A 192 2.12 -9.64 -0.53
CA ALA A 192 1.95 -8.72 0.59
C ALA A 192 2.78 -7.43 0.45
N HIS A 193 3.64 -7.33 -0.56
CA HIS A 193 4.49 -6.16 -0.81
C HIS A 193 4.28 -5.64 -2.24
N TYR A 194 4.45 -4.34 -2.44
CA TYR A 194 4.47 -3.81 -3.79
C TYR A 194 5.70 -4.37 -4.56
N PRO A 195 5.54 -4.66 -5.86
CA PRO A 195 6.65 -4.98 -6.76
C PRO A 195 7.60 -3.79 -6.89
N SER A 196 8.81 -3.93 -6.33
CA SER A 196 9.81 -2.87 -6.23
C SER A 196 10.67 -2.77 -7.49
N VAL A 197 10.65 -1.61 -8.14
CA VAL A 197 11.46 -1.33 -9.34
C VAL A 197 12.95 -1.68 -9.11
N PRO A 198 13.61 -1.23 -8.02
CA PRO A 198 14.99 -1.64 -7.73
C PRO A 198 15.21 -3.15 -7.66
N ASP A 199 14.27 -3.88 -7.07
CA ASP A 199 14.39 -5.33 -6.91
C ASP A 199 14.24 -6.04 -8.27
N PHE A 200 13.36 -5.56 -9.15
CA PHE A 200 13.21 -6.08 -10.50
C PHE A 200 14.39 -5.74 -11.41
N VAL A 201 14.94 -4.53 -11.33
CA VAL A 201 16.16 -4.16 -12.06
C VAL A 201 17.31 -5.08 -11.65
N GLN A 202 17.44 -5.36 -10.35
CA GLN A 202 18.47 -6.27 -9.85
C GLN A 202 18.24 -7.73 -10.30
N ALA A 203 16.98 -8.15 -10.47
CA ALA A 203 16.63 -9.53 -10.82
C ALA A 203 16.60 -9.82 -12.33
N SER A 204 16.28 -8.83 -13.17
CA SER A 204 15.96 -9.01 -14.59
C SER A 204 17.03 -8.49 -15.57
N THR A 205 18.12 -7.91 -15.08
CA THR A 205 19.20 -7.26 -15.88
C THR A 205 18.76 -6.09 -16.76
N HIS A 206 17.46 -5.78 -16.82
CA HIS A 206 16.92 -4.67 -17.60
C HIS A 206 17.12 -3.31 -16.92
N GLY A 207 17.21 -2.27 -17.75
CA GLY A 207 17.27 -0.89 -17.29
C GLY A 207 15.98 -0.44 -16.56
N ARG A 208 16.13 0.56 -15.70
CA ARG A 208 15.05 1.10 -14.85
C ARG A 208 13.79 1.47 -15.62
N SER A 209 13.92 2.17 -16.74
CA SER A 209 12.76 2.62 -17.54
C SER A 209 11.94 1.45 -18.09
N CYS A 210 12.61 0.38 -18.52
CA CYS A 210 11.94 -0.84 -19.01
C CYS A 210 11.13 -1.52 -17.90
N VAL A 211 11.76 -1.69 -16.73
CA VAL A 211 11.10 -2.27 -15.55
C VAL A 211 9.94 -1.39 -15.06
N GLU A 212 10.11 -0.07 -15.05
CA GLU A 212 9.05 0.87 -14.67
C GLU A 212 7.85 0.78 -15.62
N HIS A 213 8.09 0.64 -16.92
CA HIS A 213 7.04 0.43 -17.91
C HIS A 213 6.29 -0.89 -17.65
N PHE A 214 7.02 -2.01 -17.58
CA PHE A 214 6.44 -3.34 -17.30
C PHE A 214 5.58 -3.35 -16.03
N LEU A 215 6.12 -2.84 -14.92
CA LEU A 215 5.39 -2.78 -13.64
C LEU A 215 4.23 -1.78 -13.66
N ALA A 216 4.29 -0.73 -14.48
CA ALA A 216 3.19 0.22 -14.63
C ALA A 216 1.99 -0.41 -15.37
N ALA A 217 2.24 -1.22 -16.40
CA ALA A 217 1.20 -1.96 -17.12
C ALA A 217 0.44 -2.90 -16.18
N LEU A 218 1.16 -3.76 -15.46
CA LEU A 218 0.54 -4.70 -14.51
C LEU A 218 -0.15 -4.00 -13.33
N ARG A 219 0.45 -2.92 -12.80
CA ARG A 219 -0.21 -2.12 -11.74
C ARG A 219 -1.52 -1.51 -12.22
N MET A 220 -1.60 -1.07 -13.47
CA MET A 220 -2.83 -0.49 -14.02
C MET A 220 -3.93 -1.56 -14.13
N LEU A 221 -3.57 -2.76 -14.59
CA LEU A 221 -4.43 -3.92 -14.66
C LEU A 221 -5.01 -4.27 -13.29
N GLU A 222 -4.14 -4.52 -12.31
CA GLU A 222 -4.54 -4.87 -10.93
C GLU A 222 -5.30 -3.75 -10.24
N SER A 223 -4.91 -2.49 -10.47
CA SER A 223 -5.63 -1.33 -9.91
C SER A 223 -7.06 -1.24 -10.45
N THR A 224 -7.28 -1.57 -11.72
CA THR A 224 -8.61 -1.54 -12.32
C THR A 224 -9.46 -2.64 -11.71
N ALA A 225 -8.91 -3.85 -11.63
CA ALA A 225 -9.56 -4.99 -10.97
C ALA A 225 -9.89 -4.69 -9.50
N GLY A 226 -8.98 -4.07 -8.76
CA GLY A 226 -9.20 -3.74 -7.35
C GLY A 226 -10.23 -2.64 -7.12
N LYS A 227 -10.33 -1.69 -8.06
CA LYS A 227 -11.40 -0.70 -8.06
C LYS A 227 -12.75 -1.37 -8.33
N ASN A 228 -12.83 -2.22 -9.34
CA ASN A 228 -14.03 -2.98 -9.68
C ASN A 228 -14.46 -3.89 -8.53
N PHE A 229 -13.53 -4.63 -7.93
CA PHE A 229 -13.76 -5.41 -6.72
C PHE A 229 -14.32 -4.54 -5.60
N SER A 230 -13.69 -3.41 -5.31
CA SER A 230 -14.13 -2.52 -4.24
C SER A 230 -15.51 -1.93 -4.46
N GLN A 231 -15.95 -1.79 -5.72
CA GLN A 231 -17.28 -1.30 -6.10
C GLN A 231 -18.36 -2.40 -6.08
N THR A 232 -17.98 -3.65 -6.34
CA THR A 232 -18.94 -4.75 -6.56
C THR A 232 -19.00 -5.77 -5.43
N CYS A 233 -17.98 -5.84 -4.57
CA CYS A 233 -17.91 -6.88 -3.54
C CYS A 233 -19.14 -6.87 -2.61
N PRO A 234 -19.70 -8.05 -2.28
CA PRO A 234 -20.87 -8.13 -1.42
C PRO A 234 -20.53 -7.77 0.03
N LEU A 235 -21.33 -6.88 0.63
CA LEU A 235 -21.20 -6.46 2.03
C LEU A 235 -22.41 -6.96 2.83
N ARG A 236 -22.39 -8.25 3.22
CA ARG A 236 -23.49 -8.92 3.93
C ARG A 236 -23.06 -9.39 5.32
N GLY A 237 -23.99 -9.38 6.27
CA GLY A 237 -23.77 -9.82 7.65
C GLY A 237 -23.21 -8.73 8.55
N SER A 238 -22.14 -9.00 9.29
CA SER A 238 -21.51 -8.02 10.18
C SER A 238 -20.41 -7.28 9.42
N VAL A 239 -20.67 -6.03 9.02
CA VAL A 239 -19.77 -5.23 8.19
C VAL A 239 -19.07 -4.19 9.05
N GLU A 240 -17.74 -4.15 9.00
CA GLU A 240 -16.92 -3.11 9.61
C GLU A 240 -16.62 -2.01 8.60
N VAL A 241 -16.74 -0.75 9.01
CA VAL A 241 -16.42 0.43 8.20
C VAL A 241 -15.51 1.36 8.99
N ASP A 242 -14.48 1.89 8.33
CA ASP A 242 -13.46 2.75 8.95
C ASP A 242 -12.68 3.55 7.89
N GLY A 243 -12.00 4.61 8.32
CA GLY A 243 -11.10 5.40 7.50
C GLY A 243 -9.66 5.40 8.03
N SER A 244 -8.68 5.18 7.16
CA SER A 244 -7.26 5.28 7.52
C SER A 244 -6.55 6.42 6.81
N PHE A 245 -5.76 7.18 7.57
CA PHE A 245 -4.82 8.15 7.01
C PHE A 245 -3.60 7.44 6.41
N ILE A 246 -3.22 7.83 5.20
CA ILE A 246 -2.09 7.25 4.45
C ILE A 246 -0.92 8.22 4.39
N ALA A 247 -1.15 9.42 3.85
CA ALA A 247 -0.10 10.39 3.59
C ALA A 247 -0.66 11.81 3.51
N LYS A 248 0.24 12.79 3.43
CA LYS A 248 -0.12 14.19 3.23
C LYS A 248 0.84 14.89 2.29
N PHE A 249 0.37 15.96 1.65
CA PHE A 249 1.21 16.85 0.86
C PHE A 249 0.85 18.31 1.11
N HIS A 250 1.84 19.19 0.93
CA HIS A 250 1.68 20.63 1.10
C HIS A 250 1.31 21.31 -0.22
N MET A 251 0.48 22.36 -0.13
CA MET A 251 0.07 23.19 -1.25
C MET A 251 0.00 24.67 -0.87
N SER A 252 0.08 25.54 -1.88
CA SER A 252 -0.06 26.99 -1.74
C SER A 252 -1.52 27.42 -1.60
N ALA A 253 -1.75 28.64 -1.13
CA ALA A 253 -3.08 29.22 -0.99
C ALA A 253 -3.80 29.48 -2.33
N ASN A 254 -3.06 29.64 -3.43
CA ASN A 254 -3.60 29.85 -4.78
C ASN A 254 -3.78 28.54 -5.56
N ASN A 255 -3.89 27.40 -4.88
CA ASN A 255 -4.02 26.11 -5.54
C ASN A 255 -5.42 25.94 -6.16
N LEU A 256 -5.50 25.97 -7.49
CA LEU A 256 -6.77 25.84 -8.22
C LEU A 256 -7.39 24.44 -8.11
N TRP A 257 -6.56 23.40 -7.99
CA TRP A 257 -7.03 22.01 -7.82
C TRP A 257 -7.79 21.77 -6.52
N HIS A 258 -7.67 22.65 -5.52
CA HIS A 258 -8.36 22.55 -4.24
C HIS A 258 -9.03 23.87 -3.82
N ALA A 259 -9.34 24.73 -4.79
CA ALA A 259 -9.88 26.07 -4.56
C ALA A 259 -11.15 26.06 -3.69
N ASP A 260 -12.05 25.10 -3.93
CA ASP A 260 -13.31 24.97 -3.18
C ASP A 260 -13.09 24.73 -1.68
N GLN A 261 -12.13 23.86 -1.32
CA GLN A 261 -11.82 23.55 0.08
C GLN A 261 -10.99 24.66 0.73
N ILE A 262 -10.11 25.32 -0.04
CA ILE A 262 -9.32 26.46 0.43
C ILE A 262 -10.22 27.65 0.73
N GLN A 263 -11.17 27.97 -0.15
CA GLN A 263 -12.11 29.07 0.04
C GLN A 263 -12.98 28.85 1.29
N LYS A 264 -13.52 27.64 1.47
CA LYS A 264 -14.28 27.27 2.67
C LYS A 264 -13.44 27.43 3.95
N THR A 265 -12.17 27.01 3.91
CA THR A 265 -11.26 27.17 5.04
C THR A 265 -10.99 28.63 5.35
N ASN A 266 -10.75 29.45 4.32
CA ASN A 266 -10.52 30.90 4.46
C ASN A 266 -11.73 31.62 5.05
N GLN A 267 -12.94 31.32 4.57
CA GLN A 267 -14.19 31.87 5.12
C GLN A 267 -14.35 31.50 6.59
N SER A 268 -14.04 30.25 6.98
CA SER A 268 -14.07 29.80 8.37
C SER A 268 -13.07 30.56 9.25
N CYS A 269 -11.85 30.81 8.76
CA CYS A 269 -10.85 31.60 9.46
C CYS A 269 -11.29 33.06 9.60
N GLN A 270 -11.85 33.68 8.56
CA GLN A 270 -12.37 35.04 8.59
C GLN A 270 -13.49 35.20 9.62
N ARG A 271 -14.46 34.29 9.65
CA ARG A 271 -15.55 34.28 10.66
C ARG A 271 -15.03 34.16 12.09
N LYS A 272 -13.85 33.58 12.29
CA LYS A 272 -13.19 33.43 13.59
C LYS A 272 -12.20 34.55 13.90
N GLY A 273 -12.10 35.58 13.06
CA GLY A 273 -11.11 36.66 13.21
C GLY A 273 -9.66 36.18 13.09
N GLN A 274 -9.42 35.03 12.46
CA GLN A 274 -8.10 34.42 12.34
C GLN A 274 -7.41 34.87 11.05
N ARG A 275 -6.07 35.00 11.11
CA ARG A 275 -5.25 35.28 9.93
C ARG A 275 -5.42 34.16 8.89
N LEU A 276 -5.54 34.55 7.63
CA LEU A 276 -5.65 33.62 6.51
C LEU A 276 -4.38 32.73 6.41
N PRO A 277 -4.54 31.40 6.24
CA PRO A 277 -3.40 30.51 6.03
C PRO A 277 -2.68 30.82 4.73
N LYS A 278 -1.34 30.86 4.78
CA LYS A 278 -0.49 31.00 3.58
C LYS A 278 -0.26 29.68 2.85
N SER A 279 -0.46 28.56 3.54
CA SER A 279 -0.23 27.22 3.03
C SER A 279 -1.23 26.24 3.64
N PHE A 280 -1.47 25.18 2.87
CA PHE A 280 -2.46 24.16 3.17
C PHE A 280 -1.85 22.76 3.06
N VAL A 281 -2.52 21.79 3.66
CA VAL A 281 -2.14 20.38 3.66
C VAL A 281 -3.30 19.57 3.11
N GLY A 282 -3.03 18.81 2.05
CA GLY A 282 -3.94 17.78 1.55
C GLY A 282 -3.67 16.47 2.26
N HIS A 283 -4.69 15.92 2.91
CA HIS A 283 -4.64 14.64 3.61
C HIS A 283 -5.20 13.55 2.70
N ILE A 284 -4.36 12.56 2.41
CA ILE A 284 -4.72 11.36 1.65
C ILE A 284 -5.18 10.31 2.64
N MET A 285 -6.43 9.91 2.48
CA MET A 285 -7.09 8.90 3.30
C MET A 285 -7.70 7.82 2.40
N VAL A 286 -7.95 6.66 2.99
CA VAL A 286 -8.68 5.56 2.38
C VAL A 286 -9.84 5.21 3.31
N LEU A 287 -11.03 5.02 2.75
CA LEU A 287 -12.17 4.45 3.45
C LEU A 287 -12.23 2.96 3.15
N GLY A 288 -12.65 2.16 4.11
CA GLY A 288 -12.78 0.71 3.98
C GLY A 288 -14.12 0.20 4.46
N ALA A 289 -14.57 -0.88 3.81
CA ALA A 289 -15.64 -1.74 4.29
C ALA A 289 -15.19 -3.20 4.21
N GLN A 290 -15.43 -3.96 5.28
CA GLN A 290 -15.00 -5.36 5.36
C GLN A 290 -16.02 -6.18 6.13
N VAL A 291 -16.49 -7.28 5.54
CA VAL A 291 -17.29 -8.26 6.27
C VAL A 291 -16.41 -8.94 7.32
N ARG A 292 -16.84 -8.96 8.58
CA ARG A 292 -16.10 -9.64 9.65
C ARG A 292 -15.94 -11.13 9.34
N GLY A 293 -14.73 -11.64 9.54
CA GLY A 293 -14.37 -13.02 9.18
C GLY A 293 -13.88 -13.19 7.74
N ASN A 294 -14.10 -12.21 6.86
CA ASN A 294 -13.46 -12.17 5.54
C ASN A 294 -12.10 -11.45 5.64
N SER A 295 -11.10 -11.89 4.89
CA SER A 295 -9.79 -11.24 4.79
C SER A 295 -9.78 -10.01 3.86
N SER A 296 -10.80 -9.89 3.01
CA SER A 296 -10.84 -8.91 1.93
C SER A 296 -11.51 -7.61 2.34
N ALA A 297 -10.88 -6.47 2.05
CA ALA A 297 -11.41 -5.15 2.32
C ALA A 297 -11.74 -4.42 1.02
N ALA A 298 -12.99 -3.98 0.89
CA ALA A 298 -13.39 -3.02 -0.12
C ALA A 298 -12.82 -1.66 0.26
N ILE A 299 -12.27 -0.91 -0.69
CA ILE A 299 -11.73 0.42 -0.40
C ILE A 299 -12.27 1.51 -1.31
N TYR A 300 -12.25 2.73 -0.80
CA TYR A 300 -12.54 3.93 -1.56
C TYR A 300 -11.51 5.00 -1.23
N VAL A 301 -10.90 5.57 -2.28
CA VAL A 301 -9.88 6.61 -2.15
C VAL A 301 -10.52 7.96 -2.52
N PRO A 302 -11.04 8.72 -1.54
CA PRO A 302 -11.65 10.02 -1.82
C PRO A 302 -10.62 11.05 -2.30
N ARG A 303 -11.11 12.13 -2.90
CA ARG A 303 -10.31 13.35 -3.12
C ARG A 303 -9.72 13.81 -1.77
N PRO A 304 -8.42 14.19 -1.72
CA PRO A 304 -7.78 14.61 -0.48
C PRO A 304 -8.53 15.75 0.20
N HIS A 305 -8.67 15.64 1.53
CA HIS A 305 -9.26 16.70 2.34
C HIS A 305 -8.20 17.74 2.70
N VAL A 306 -8.53 19.02 2.58
CA VAL A 306 -7.57 20.12 2.73
C VAL A 306 -7.79 20.89 4.02
N THR A 307 -6.71 21.08 4.79
CA THR A 307 -6.71 21.90 6.01
C THR A 307 -5.57 22.91 6.00
N ALA A 308 -5.64 23.89 6.92
CA ALA A 308 -4.45 24.67 7.27
C ALA A 308 -3.38 23.77 7.93
N VAL A 309 -2.10 24.15 7.82
CA VAL A 309 -0.93 23.32 8.23
C VAL A 309 -0.94 22.91 9.71
N GLU A 310 -1.57 23.68 10.58
CA GLU A 310 -1.56 23.46 12.04
C GLU A 310 -2.84 22.82 12.59
N GLN A 311 -3.81 22.57 11.72
CA GLN A 311 -5.05 21.92 12.13
C GLN A 311 -4.87 20.41 12.28
N ARG A 312 -5.65 19.83 13.21
CA ARG A 312 -5.65 18.38 13.41
C ARG A 312 -6.08 17.68 12.11
N PRO A 313 -5.52 16.49 11.81
CA PRO A 313 -5.97 15.68 10.69
C PRO A 313 -7.48 15.45 10.77
N VAL A 314 -8.14 15.53 9.63
CA VAL A 314 -9.60 15.46 9.55
C VAL A 314 -10.05 14.01 9.59
N THR A 315 -11.17 13.78 10.27
CA THR A 315 -11.86 12.48 10.26
C THR A 315 -12.68 12.34 8.98
N GLU A 316 -13.19 11.15 8.71
CA GLU A 316 -14.09 10.91 7.58
C GLU A 316 -15.30 11.86 7.66
N THR A 317 -15.60 12.48 6.52
CA THR A 317 -16.75 13.39 6.38
C THR A 317 -17.96 12.63 5.83
N LEU A 318 -19.17 13.14 6.10
CA LEU A 318 -20.40 12.55 5.56
C LEU A 318 -20.35 12.44 4.03
N ALA A 319 -19.89 13.49 3.33
CA ALA A 319 -19.77 13.48 1.87
C ALA A 319 -18.82 12.38 1.35
N GLN A 320 -17.73 12.08 2.06
CA GLN A 320 -16.82 11.00 1.68
C GLN A 320 -17.44 9.62 1.94
N VAL A 321 -18.16 9.47 3.05
CA VAL A 321 -18.90 8.24 3.40
C VAL A 321 -19.97 7.95 2.35
N GLU A 322 -20.79 8.94 2.00
CA GLU A 322 -21.81 8.83 0.96
C GLU A 322 -21.18 8.49 -0.40
N ALA A 323 -20.13 9.20 -0.81
CA ALA A 323 -19.44 8.96 -2.08
C ALA A 323 -18.75 7.59 -2.17
N SER A 324 -18.51 6.91 -1.04
CA SER A 324 -17.94 5.55 -1.05
C SER A 324 -18.91 4.50 -1.59
N GLY A 325 -20.23 4.76 -1.53
CA GLY A 325 -21.27 3.79 -1.91
C GLY A 325 -21.26 2.50 -1.07
N PHE A 326 -20.54 2.46 0.05
CA PHE A 326 -20.44 1.24 0.86
C PHE A 326 -21.76 0.89 1.51
N LEU A 327 -22.43 1.87 2.11
CA LEU A 327 -23.68 1.63 2.84
C LEU A 327 -24.84 1.27 1.91
N ASP A 328 -24.80 1.71 0.65
CA ASP A 328 -25.82 1.36 -0.36
C ASP A 328 -25.78 -0.12 -0.74
N ARG A 329 -24.63 -0.78 -0.53
CA ARG A 329 -24.42 -2.21 -0.82
C ARG A 329 -24.71 -3.12 0.38
N ILE A 330 -25.00 -2.54 1.55
CA ILE A 330 -25.28 -3.29 2.76
C ILE A 330 -26.78 -3.56 2.84
N THR A 331 -27.14 -4.84 2.94
CA THR A 331 -28.55 -5.24 3.05
C THR A 331 -29.13 -4.92 4.43
N ARG A 332 -30.46 -4.72 4.54
CA ARG A 332 -31.14 -4.44 5.82
C ARG A 332 -30.98 -5.54 6.89
N ARG A 333 -30.63 -6.77 6.49
CA ARG A 333 -30.33 -7.90 7.39
C ARG A 333 -28.87 -7.91 7.88
N SER A 334 -28.12 -6.85 7.61
CA SER A 334 -26.71 -6.70 7.98
C SER A 334 -26.55 -5.62 9.06
N VAL A 335 -25.45 -5.67 9.81
CA VAL A 335 -25.13 -4.70 10.87
C VAL A 335 -23.86 -3.95 10.50
N VAL A 336 -23.91 -2.62 10.57
CA VAL A 336 -22.76 -1.74 10.36
C VAL A 336 -22.04 -1.51 11.68
N ASN A 337 -20.74 -1.74 11.69
CA ASN A 337 -19.86 -1.53 12.82
C ASN A 337 -18.83 -0.46 12.46
N ALA A 338 -18.78 0.64 13.20
CA ALA A 338 -17.77 1.67 12.98
C ALA A 338 -17.14 2.11 14.30
N ASP A 339 -15.92 2.66 14.23
CA ASP A 339 -15.42 3.52 15.30
C ASP A 339 -16.33 4.76 15.38
N GLY A 340 -16.39 5.43 16.54
CA GLY A 340 -17.38 6.45 16.91
C GLY A 340 -17.44 7.72 16.04
N ASN A 341 -16.97 7.69 14.79
CA ASN A 341 -17.19 8.72 13.80
C ASN A 341 -18.70 8.87 13.48
N LYS A 342 -19.20 10.09 13.67
CA LYS A 342 -20.60 10.46 13.49
C LYS A 342 -21.08 10.36 12.03
N ALA A 343 -20.18 10.48 11.05
CA ALA A 343 -20.53 10.40 9.63
C ALA A 343 -21.07 9.02 9.25
N TRP A 344 -20.39 7.94 9.65
CA TRP A 344 -20.86 6.57 9.44
C TRP A 344 -22.21 6.31 10.12
N LYS A 345 -22.36 6.77 11.37
CA LYS A 345 -23.62 6.63 12.11
C LYS A 345 -24.77 7.35 11.41
N SER A 346 -24.55 8.60 10.97
CA SER A 346 -25.56 9.42 10.31
C SER A 346 -25.98 8.80 8.97
N ALA A 347 -25.02 8.35 8.17
CA ALA A 347 -25.27 7.75 6.86
C ALA A 347 -25.92 6.36 6.93
N ALA A 348 -25.66 5.60 8.00
CA ALA A 348 -26.34 4.33 8.25
C ALA A 348 -27.79 4.56 8.71
N ALA A 349 -28.01 5.55 9.59
CA ALA A 349 -29.34 5.89 10.09
C ALA A 349 -30.28 6.35 8.96
N SER A 350 -29.80 7.17 8.01
CA SER A 350 -30.59 7.60 6.86
C SER A 350 -31.04 6.45 5.95
N ARG A 351 -30.35 5.30 6.01
CA ARG A 351 -30.66 4.08 5.25
C ARG A 351 -31.44 3.04 6.05
N GLY A 352 -31.76 3.33 7.32
CA GLY A 352 -32.40 2.37 8.21
C GLY A 352 -31.52 1.14 8.53
N LEU A 353 -30.19 1.28 8.45
CA LEU A 353 -29.27 0.18 8.72
C LEU A 353 -28.98 0.08 10.23
N PRO A 354 -29.05 -1.13 10.82
CA PRO A 354 -28.59 -1.35 12.18
C PRO A 354 -27.13 -0.91 12.35
N PHE A 355 -26.85 -0.09 13.36
CA PHE A 355 -25.53 0.50 13.58
C PHE A 355 -25.02 0.25 15.00
N GLN A 356 -23.81 -0.27 15.11
CA GLN A 356 -23.13 -0.55 16.36
C GLN A 356 -21.86 0.29 16.49
N ASN A 357 -21.82 1.15 17.52
CA ASN A 357 -20.60 1.86 17.90
C ASN A 357 -19.61 0.89 18.54
N VAL A 358 -18.41 0.85 18.00
CA VAL A 358 -17.32 0.04 18.53
C VAL A 358 -16.41 0.90 19.41
N ILE A 359 -16.40 0.68 20.72
CA ILE A 359 -15.63 1.49 21.68
C ILE A 359 -14.33 0.78 22.08
N HIS A 360 -13.17 1.37 21.76
CA HIS A 360 -11.84 0.80 22.10
C HIS A 360 -11.57 0.64 23.61
N GLN A 361 -12.23 1.42 24.48
CA GLN A 361 -11.83 1.57 25.89
C GLN A 361 -12.32 0.49 26.85
N VAL A 362 -13.44 -0.17 26.55
CA VAL A 362 -14.04 -1.15 27.48
C VAL A 362 -13.69 -2.60 27.10
N LYS A 363 -12.95 -2.79 26.00
CA LYS A 363 -12.79 -4.11 25.38
C LYS A 363 -14.12 -4.85 25.23
N ASN A 364 -15.20 -4.16 24.81
CA ASN A 364 -16.49 -4.77 24.42
C ASN A 364 -16.37 -5.76 23.22
N PHE A 365 -15.13 -6.12 22.86
CA PHE A 365 -14.71 -7.11 21.87
C PHE A 365 -14.74 -8.56 22.39
N THR A 366 -15.08 -8.76 23.67
CA THR A 366 -15.19 -10.10 24.29
C THR A 366 -16.57 -10.39 24.88
N SER A 367 -17.54 -9.47 24.73
CA SER A 367 -18.92 -9.74 25.09
C SER A 367 -19.67 -10.19 23.85
N ASP A 368 -20.42 -11.29 23.97
CA ASP A 368 -21.36 -11.72 22.94
C ASP A 368 -22.16 -10.52 22.45
N CYS A 369 -22.06 -10.22 21.15
CA CYS A 369 -22.97 -9.23 20.58
C CYS A 369 -24.39 -9.81 20.70
N PRO A 370 -25.40 -9.00 21.06
CA PRO A 370 -26.78 -9.44 21.03
C PRO A 370 -27.04 -10.07 19.65
N LYS A 371 -27.52 -11.32 19.63
CA LYS A 371 -27.93 -11.98 18.40
C LYS A 371 -29.07 -11.15 17.79
N VAL A 372 -28.73 -10.22 16.89
CA VAL A 372 -29.75 -9.54 16.09
C VAL A 372 -30.34 -10.55 15.10
N TRP A 373 -29.56 -11.56 14.69
CA TRP A 373 -29.98 -12.67 13.82
C TRP A 373 -29.23 -13.98 14.17
N PRO A 374 -29.86 -15.17 14.06
CA PRO A 374 -29.23 -16.46 14.39
C PRO A 374 -27.98 -16.81 13.56
N GLU A 375 -27.90 -16.26 12.35
CA GLU A 375 -26.89 -16.57 11.33
C GLU A 375 -25.64 -15.67 11.38
N VAL A 376 -25.60 -14.68 12.29
CA VAL A 376 -24.53 -13.69 12.34
C VAL A 376 -23.53 -14.06 13.44
N SER A 377 -22.23 -14.10 13.06
CA SER A 377 -21.12 -14.44 13.96
C SER A 377 -21.15 -13.62 15.26
N THR A 378 -21.08 -14.32 16.40
CA THR A 378 -21.06 -13.76 17.76
C THR A 378 -19.66 -13.30 18.21
N VAL A 379 -18.63 -13.53 17.39
CA VAL A 379 -17.23 -13.25 17.76
C VAL A 379 -16.83 -11.84 17.31
N ALA A 380 -16.78 -10.89 18.24
CA ALA A 380 -16.39 -9.50 17.99
C ALA A 380 -14.92 -9.22 18.32
N GLY A 381 -13.96 -9.97 17.77
CA GLY A 381 -12.54 -9.82 18.12
C GLY A 381 -11.74 -8.88 17.21
N THR A 382 -11.43 -7.64 17.66
CA THR A 382 -10.48 -6.66 17.06
C THR A 382 -10.75 -6.20 15.61
N GLN A 383 -10.72 -4.88 15.38
CA GLN A 383 -10.94 -4.23 14.08
C GLN A 383 -10.24 -4.99 12.93
N THR A 384 -11.04 -5.65 12.11
CA THR A 384 -10.54 -6.42 10.96
C THR A 384 -9.91 -5.44 9.97
N LEU A 385 -10.51 -4.25 9.84
CA LEU A 385 -9.98 -3.17 9.02
C LEU A 385 -8.66 -2.62 9.53
N ASP A 386 -8.40 -2.56 10.84
CA ASP A 386 -7.10 -2.13 11.38
C ASP A 386 -5.94 -3.02 10.91
N ARG A 387 -6.19 -4.33 10.80
CA ARG A 387 -5.21 -5.29 10.28
C ARG A 387 -5.02 -5.06 8.78
N SER A 388 -6.10 -4.83 8.05
CA SER A 388 -6.09 -4.47 6.63
C SER A 388 -5.32 -3.16 6.40
N TRP A 389 -5.49 -2.13 7.23
CA TRP A 389 -4.73 -0.89 7.18
C TRP A 389 -3.24 -1.08 7.45
N ARG A 390 -2.88 -1.99 8.36
CA ARG A 390 -1.49 -2.35 8.57
C ARG A 390 -0.92 -3.06 7.34
N SER A 391 -1.68 -3.99 6.75
CA SER A 391 -1.32 -4.69 5.51
C SER A 391 -1.10 -3.68 4.37
N LEU A 392 -2.04 -2.78 4.13
CA LEU A 392 -1.95 -1.72 3.12
C LEU A 392 -0.71 -0.84 3.34
N LYS A 393 -0.48 -0.35 4.56
CA LYS A 393 0.68 0.51 4.86
C LYS A 393 2.02 -0.22 4.68
N THR A 394 2.05 -1.53 4.89
CA THR A 394 3.22 -2.38 4.62
C THR A 394 3.40 -2.61 3.11
N PHE A 395 2.31 -2.77 2.38
CA PHE A 395 2.31 -2.96 0.94
C PHE A 395 2.86 -1.75 0.19
N LEU A 396 2.40 -0.54 0.54
CA LEU A 396 2.71 0.69 -0.19
C LEU A 396 4.24 0.97 -0.34
N PRO A 397 4.68 1.56 -1.49
CA PRO A 397 6.09 1.83 -1.71
C PRO A 397 6.65 2.86 -0.72
N LYS A 398 7.82 2.54 -0.17
CA LYS A 398 8.56 3.48 0.70
C LYS A 398 9.07 4.64 -0.14
N GLY A 399 8.68 5.87 0.23
CA GLY A 399 9.10 7.07 -0.49
C GLY A 399 8.29 7.38 -1.75
N THR A 400 7.08 6.81 -1.88
CA THR A 400 6.16 7.14 -2.99
C THR A 400 5.96 8.65 -3.10
N THR A 401 6.12 9.19 -4.31
CA THR A 401 5.75 10.55 -4.63
C THR A 401 4.23 10.68 -4.56
N VAL A 402 3.72 11.26 -3.48
CA VAL A 402 2.27 11.39 -3.24
C VAL A 402 1.63 12.61 -3.89
N LYS A 403 2.46 13.53 -4.42
CA LYS A 403 2.02 14.78 -5.06
C LYS A 403 2.61 14.92 -6.46
N GLN A 404 1.85 15.49 -7.37
CA GLN A 404 2.33 15.95 -8.67
C GLN A 404 1.94 17.42 -8.87
N LYS A 405 2.54 18.07 -9.87
CA LYS A 405 2.12 19.40 -10.31
C LYS A 405 1.38 19.27 -11.64
N ILE A 406 0.13 19.74 -11.70
CA ILE A 406 -0.59 19.96 -12.95
C ILE A 406 -0.82 21.46 -13.07
N GLN A 407 -0.37 22.05 -14.19
CA GLN A 407 -0.45 23.50 -14.42
C GLN A 407 0.12 24.32 -13.24
N GLY A 408 1.24 23.87 -12.66
CA GLY A 408 1.88 24.52 -11.51
C GLY A 408 1.23 24.24 -10.14
N HIS A 409 0.05 23.62 -10.09
CA HIS A 409 -0.69 23.36 -8.86
C HIS A 409 -0.51 21.93 -8.34
N SER A 410 -0.26 21.80 -7.03
CA SER A 410 -0.12 20.50 -6.36
C SER A 410 -1.45 19.75 -6.30
N CYS A 411 -1.47 18.50 -6.77
CA CYS A 411 -2.57 17.55 -6.58
C CYS A 411 -2.02 16.16 -6.21
N MET A 412 -2.90 15.24 -5.82
CA MET A 412 -2.51 13.85 -5.54
C MET A 412 -1.97 13.18 -6.81
N HIS A 413 -0.85 12.47 -6.68
CA HIS A 413 -0.27 11.71 -7.79
C HIS A 413 -1.19 10.52 -8.15
N PRO A 414 -1.47 10.24 -9.45
CA PRO A 414 -2.44 9.23 -9.88
C PRO A 414 -2.03 7.80 -9.51
N SER A 415 -0.73 7.55 -9.31
CA SER A 415 -0.26 6.24 -8.83
C SER A 415 -0.69 5.93 -7.40
N VAL A 416 -1.01 6.94 -6.58
CA VAL A 416 -1.42 6.72 -5.17
C VAL A 416 -2.67 5.85 -5.07
N PRO A 417 -3.81 6.19 -5.71
CA PRO A 417 -4.97 5.31 -5.74
C PRO A 417 -4.65 3.99 -6.46
N GLN A 418 -3.78 3.99 -7.48
CA GLN A 418 -3.41 2.74 -8.16
C GLN A 418 -2.78 1.72 -7.20
N TYR A 419 -1.84 2.14 -6.36
CA TYR A 419 -1.24 1.23 -5.38
C TYR A 419 -2.25 0.70 -4.35
N MET A 420 -3.22 1.54 -3.95
CA MET A 420 -4.23 1.14 -2.98
C MET A 420 -5.20 0.12 -3.59
N TYR A 421 -5.68 0.35 -4.81
CA TYR A 421 -6.58 -0.59 -5.48
C TYR A 421 -5.85 -1.88 -5.88
N MET A 422 -4.60 -1.80 -6.33
CA MET A 422 -3.75 -2.97 -6.54
C MET A 422 -3.67 -3.84 -5.28
N TRP A 423 -3.45 -3.21 -4.11
CA TRP A 423 -3.49 -3.92 -2.83
C TRP A 423 -4.85 -4.57 -2.55
N ALA A 424 -5.96 -3.86 -2.80
CA ALA A 424 -7.31 -4.38 -2.54
C ALA A 424 -7.60 -5.64 -3.37
N TRP A 425 -7.20 -5.65 -4.64
CA TRP A 425 -7.32 -6.83 -5.50
C TRP A 425 -6.46 -7.99 -4.99
N ARG A 426 -5.18 -7.75 -4.70
CA ARG A 426 -4.30 -8.81 -4.16
C ARG A 426 -4.81 -9.38 -2.85
N GLN A 427 -5.40 -8.55 -1.97
CA GLN A 427 -6.03 -9.04 -0.74
C GLN A 427 -7.27 -9.89 -1.01
N SER A 428 -8.04 -9.61 -2.07
CA SER A 428 -9.23 -10.39 -2.40
C SER A 428 -8.92 -11.80 -2.89
N LEU A 429 -7.72 -12.02 -3.45
CA LEU A 429 -7.27 -13.36 -3.87
C LEU A 429 -6.91 -14.25 -2.66
N GLY A 430 -6.54 -13.66 -1.52
CA GLY A 430 -6.06 -14.41 -0.37
C GLY A 430 -4.66 -15.00 -0.58
N ASN A 431 -4.45 -16.24 -0.13
CA ASN A 431 -3.18 -16.94 -0.31
C ASN A 431 -3.27 -17.79 -1.57
N VAL A 432 -2.67 -17.32 -2.66
CA VAL A 432 -2.59 -18.02 -3.95
C VAL A 432 -1.15 -18.42 -4.25
N SER A 433 -0.98 -19.55 -4.93
CA SER A 433 0.27 -19.98 -5.52
C SER A 433 0.66 -19.09 -6.72
N PRO A 434 1.93 -19.11 -7.17
CA PRO A 434 2.33 -18.35 -8.35
C PRO A 434 1.55 -18.71 -9.63
N ASN A 435 1.16 -19.98 -9.80
CA ASN A 435 0.36 -20.43 -10.94
C ASN A 435 -1.07 -19.87 -10.86
N GLU A 436 -1.74 -20.00 -9.71
CA GLU A 436 -3.08 -19.42 -9.51
C GLU A 436 -3.05 -17.88 -9.66
N PHE A 437 -1.98 -17.24 -9.19
CA PHE A 437 -1.83 -15.79 -9.37
C PHE A 437 -1.62 -15.38 -10.83
N LEU A 438 -0.91 -16.21 -11.62
CA LEU A 438 -0.77 -16.00 -13.06
C LEU A 438 -2.13 -16.10 -13.76
N GLU A 439 -2.92 -17.13 -13.46
CA GLU A 439 -4.26 -17.32 -14.00
C GLU A 439 -5.16 -16.12 -13.65
N HIS A 440 -5.15 -15.68 -12.40
CA HIS A 440 -5.90 -14.48 -11.98
C HIS A 440 -5.46 -13.19 -12.70
N LEU A 441 -4.19 -13.05 -13.08
CA LEU A 441 -3.76 -11.90 -13.88
C LEU A 441 -4.25 -11.99 -15.33
N GLU A 442 -4.29 -13.19 -15.88
CA GLU A 442 -4.76 -13.45 -17.25
C GLU A 442 -6.26 -13.20 -17.39
N ASP A 443 -7.05 -13.52 -16.36
CA ASP A 443 -8.47 -13.15 -16.27
C ASP A 443 -8.71 -11.63 -16.36
N LEU A 444 -7.70 -10.82 -16.03
CA LEU A 444 -7.80 -9.36 -16.13
C LEU A 444 -7.41 -8.82 -17.50
N LEU A 445 -6.74 -9.60 -18.34
CA LEU A 445 -6.36 -9.17 -19.68
C LEU A 445 -7.64 -8.82 -20.45
N PRO A 446 -7.61 -7.75 -21.27
CA PRO A 446 -8.81 -7.35 -22.01
C PRO A 446 -9.37 -8.58 -22.76
N GLN A 447 -10.68 -8.74 -22.86
CA GLN A 447 -11.26 -9.76 -23.74
C GLN A 447 -11.72 -9.05 -25.02
N ASP A 448 -11.69 -9.75 -26.16
CA ASP A 448 -12.16 -9.20 -27.44
C ASP A 448 -13.69 -9.05 -27.47
#